data_AF-A0AAD8J3Y1-F1
#
_entry.id   AF-A0AAD8J3Y1-F1
#
_cell.length_a   1.000
_cell.length_b   1.000
_cell.length_c   1.000
_cell.angle_alpha   90.00
_cell.angle_beta   90.00
_cell.angle_gamma   90.00
#
_symmetry.space_group_name_H-M   'P 1'
#
loop_
_entity.id
_entity.type
_entity.pdbx_description
1 polymer ?
#
loop_
_entity_poly.entity_id
_entity_poly.type
_entity_poly.pdbx_seq_one_letter_code
_entity_poly.pdbx_strand_id
1 'polypeptide(L)'
;MAGIDVLCSDKTGTLTLNKLTVDKSLVEVFAKDVDKDTVLLYGARASRVENQDAIDAFIVGMLSDPKEARAGINEIHFLPFNPVEKPTPITFTDTSGNWHRIRKGAPEQIIEIFNLKEDVSKRAHSIIDKFSECGLRSLAVAQQTIPEKTKESPGGP
;
A
#
# COMPACT_ATOMS: atom_id res chain seq x y z
N MET A 1 -31.56 22.22 19.81
CA MET A 1 -30.48 21.50 20.51
C MET A 1 -29.72 22.53 21.33
N ALA A 2 -30.13 22.77 22.58
CA ALA A 2 -29.47 23.68 23.50
C ALA A 2 -29.29 22.92 24.82
N GLY A 3 -28.05 22.61 25.17
CA GLY A 3 -27.70 21.74 26.31
C GLY A 3 -26.72 20.60 25.99
N ILE A 4 -25.91 20.71 24.92
CA ILE A 4 -24.81 19.75 24.68
C ILE A 4 -23.50 20.42 25.11
N ASP A 5 -22.85 19.84 26.13
CA ASP A 5 -21.55 20.30 26.64
C ASP A 5 -20.37 19.56 26.01
N VAL A 6 -20.55 18.30 25.56
CA VAL A 6 -19.51 17.48 24.94
C VAL A 6 -20.08 16.65 23.79
N LEU A 7 -19.38 16.63 22.66
CA LEU A 7 -19.68 15.78 21.50
C LEU A 7 -18.46 14.90 21.17
N CYS A 8 -18.60 13.59 21.31
CA CYS A 8 -17.62 12.61 20.83
C CYS A 8 -18.02 12.15 19.43
N SER A 9 -17.33 12.64 18.40
CA SER A 9 -17.61 12.29 17.00
C SER A 9 -16.47 11.45 16.42
N ASP A 10 -16.81 10.40 15.68
CA ASP A 10 -15.82 9.61 14.98
C ASP A 10 -15.26 10.38 13.77
N LYS A 11 -13.96 10.25 13.50
CA LYS A 11 -13.31 11.00 12.43
C LYS A 11 -13.72 10.50 11.05
N THR A 12 -13.72 9.18 10.86
CA THR A 12 -13.89 8.57 9.54
C THR A 12 -15.38 8.38 9.24
N GLY A 13 -15.90 9.06 8.22
CA GLY A 13 -17.33 8.95 7.86
C GLY A 13 -18.29 9.83 8.67
N THR A 14 -17.83 10.57 9.70
CA THR A 14 -18.61 11.67 10.30
C THR A 14 -17.97 13.03 10.02
N LEU A 15 -16.70 13.23 10.41
CA LEU A 15 -15.99 14.49 10.13
C LEU A 15 -15.39 14.57 8.73
N THR A 16 -15.08 13.41 8.14
CA THR A 16 -14.45 13.30 6.82
C THR A 16 -15.39 12.62 5.83
N LEU A 17 -15.30 13.00 4.55
CA LEU A 17 -16.15 12.48 3.46
C LEU A 17 -15.91 10.99 3.15
N ASN A 18 -14.98 10.32 3.83
CA ASN A 18 -14.48 8.98 3.50
C ASN A 18 -14.07 8.85 2.01
N LYS A 19 -13.70 9.98 1.38
CA LYS A 19 -13.17 10.07 0.03
C LYS A 19 -11.67 10.29 0.13
N LEU A 20 -10.92 9.22 -0.06
CA LEU A 20 -9.47 9.28 -0.09
C LEU A 20 -9.01 9.93 -1.41
N THR A 21 -7.93 10.69 -1.34
CA THR A 21 -7.23 11.24 -2.51
C THR A 21 -5.73 11.12 -2.24
N VAL A 22 -4.95 10.91 -3.31
CA VAL A 22 -3.50 10.87 -3.26
C VAL A 22 -3.01 11.93 -4.21
N ASP A 23 -2.25 12.87 -3.66
CA ASP A 23 -1.48 13.81 -4.45
C ASP A 23 -0.23 13.10 -4.97
N LYS A 24 -0.18 12.85 -6.29
CA LYS A 24 0.97 12.21 -6.94
C LYS A 24 2.27 12.99 -6.71
N SER A 25 2.21 14.30 -6.49
CA SER A 25 3.39 15.11 -6.21
C SER A 25 4.06 14.73 -4.88
N LEU A 26 3.28 14.25 -3.91
CA LEU A 26 3.75 13.85 -2.58
C LEU A 26 4.20 12.38 -2.50
N VAL A 27 4.04 11.58 -3.56
CA VAL A 27 4.54 10.19 -3.57
C VAL A 27 6.07 10.19 -3.56
N GLU A 28 6.66 9.63 -2.51
CA GLU A 28 8.10 9.44 -2.36
C GLU A 28 8.50 8.02 -2.77
N VAL A 29 9.57 7.90 -3.59
CA VAL A 29 10.07 6.62 -4.09
C VAL A 29 11.49 6.39 -3.56
N PHE A 30 11.74 5.20 -3.00
CA PHE A 30 13.02 4.85 -2.39
C PHE A 30 13.87 3.92 -3.27
N ALA A 31 13.27 3.26 -4.27
CA ALA A 31 13.97 2.43 -5.24
C ALA A 31 14.44 3.28 -6.44
N LYS A 32 15.67 3.04 -6.93
CA LYS A 32 16.29 3.85 -7.98
C LYS A 32 15.64 3.67 -9.36
N ASP A 33 15.16 2.46 -9.64
CA ASP A 33 14.65 2.05 -10.96
C ASP A 33 13.12 1.99 -11.01
N VAL A 34 12.45 2.69 -10.08
CA VAL A 34 10.99 2.69 -9.94
C VAL A 34 10.52 4.14 -9.97
N ASP A 35 9.46 4.41 -10.73
CA ASP A 35 8.81 5.71 -10.76
C ASP A 35 7.51 5.72 -9.93
N LYS A 36 6.90 6.90 -9.80
CA LYS A 36 5.68 7.09 -8.99
C LYS A 36 4.50 6.29 -9.53
N ASP A 37 4.36 6.19 -10.84
CA ASP A 37 3.26 5.45 -11.47
C ASP A 37 3.43 3.93 -11.26
N THR A 38 4.66 3.42 -11.25
CA THR A 38 4.95 2.04 -10.89
C THR A 38 4.60 1.74 -9.43
N VAL A 39 4.89 2.66 -8.50
CA VAL A 39 4.47 2.51 -7.08
C VAL A 39 2.95 2.45 -6.97
N LEU A 40 2.22 3.29 -7.69
CA LEU A 40 0.75 3.27 -7.72
C LEU A 40 0.22 1.96 -8.30
N LEU A 41 0.82 1.48 -9.39
CA LEU A 41 0.49 0.18 -9.99
C LEU A 41 0.72 -0.97 -9.01
N TYR A 42 1.81 -0.93 -8.23
CA TYR A 42 2.07 -1.94 -7.20
C TYR A 42 1.04 -1.88 -6.08
N GLY A 43 0.66 -0.68 -5.64
CA GLY A 43 -0.44 -0.49 -4.69
C GLY A 43 -1.75 -1.09 -5.20
N ALA A 44 -2.08 -0.86 -6.47
CA ALA A 44 -3.28 -1.39 -7.10
C ALA A 44 -3.23 -2.92 -7.29
N ARG A 45 -2.07 -3.48 -7.63
CA ARG A 45 -1.84 -4.93 -7.64
C ARG A 45 -2.10 -5.54 -6.26
N ALA A 46 -1.62 -4.90 -5.20
CA ALA A 46 -1.88 -5.31 -3.81
C ALA A 46 -3.23 -4.80 -3.26
N SER A 47 -4.18 -4.49 -4.12
CA SER A 47 -5.56 -4.12 -3.74
C SER A 47 -6.53 -5.16 -4.30
N ARG A 48 -7.69 -5.32 -3.64
CA ARG A 48 -8.81 -6.05 -4.21
C ARG A 48 -9.29 -5.34 -5.48
N VAL A 49 -9.71 -6.11 -6.47
CA VAL A 49 -10.41 -5.61 -7.66
C VAL A 49 -11.93 -5.75 -7.55
N GLU A 50 -12.40 -6.64 -6.67
CA GLU A 50 -13.81 -6.90 -6.37
C GLU A 50 -14.05 -6.76 -4.87
N ASN A 51 -15.26 -6.32 -4.47
CA ASN A 51 -15.62 -6.11 -3.05
C ASN A 51 -14.57 -5.28 -2.29
N GLN A 52 -14.22 -4.15 -2.89
CA GLN A 52 -13.15 -3.27 -2.46
C GLN A 52 -13.54 -2.54 -1.16
N ASP A 53 -12.57 -2.43 -0.25
CA ASP A 53 -12.67 -1.40 0.79
C ASP A 53 -12.38 -0.01 0.21
N ALA A 54 -12.60 1.04 1.00
CA ALA A 54 -12.43 2.42 0.54
C ALA A 54 -11.00 2.74 0.09
N ILE A 55 -9.99 2.07 0.65
CA ILE A 55 -8.57 2.26 0.29
C ILE A 55 -8.28 1.54 -1.03
N ASP A 56 -8.71 0.29 -1.16
CA ASP A 56 -8.54 -0.53 -2.35
C ASP A 56 -9.22 0.10 -3.57
N ALA A 57 -10.47 0.52 -3.40
CA ALA A 57 -11.24 1.19 -4.46
C ALA A 57 -10.54 2.46 -4.93
N PHE A 58 -10.00 3.22 -3.98
CA PHE A 58 -9.30 4.45 -4.29
C PHE A 58 -8.00 4.18 -5.05
N ILE A 59 -7.14 3.27 -4.58
CA ILE A 59 -5.84 3.01 -5.22
C ILE A 59 -6.02 2.43 -6.62
N VAL A 60 -6.98 1.52 -6.81
CA VAL A 60 -7.29 0.98 -8.14
C VAL A 60 -7.87 2.07 -9.04
N GLY A 61 -8.70 2.98 -8.50
CA GLY A 61 -9.24 4.12 -9.24
C GLY A 61 -8.23 5.20 -9.62
N MET A 62 -6.99 5.15 -9.10
CA MET A 62 -5.90 6.03 -9.53
C MET A 62 -5.23 5.60 -10.84
N LEU A 63 -5.51 4.37 -11.30
CA LEU A 63 -5.09 3.89 -12.61
C LEU A 63 -5.99 4.42 -13.71
N SER A 64 -5.47 4.48 -14.94
CA SER A 64 -6.25 4.89 -16.11
C SER A 64 -7.33 3.84 -16.45
N ASP A 65 -6.97 2.56 -16.36
CA ASP A 65 -7.89 1.42 -16.44
C ASP A 65 -7.67 0.50 -15.21
N PRO A 66 -8.69 0.25 -14.38
CA PRO A 66 -8.63 -0.71 -13.28
C PRO A 66 -8.08 -2.10 -13.67
N LYS A 67 -8.25 -2.52 -14.93
CA LYS A 67 -7.73 -3.80 -15.44
C LYS A 67 -6.21 -3.87 -15.43
N GLU A 68 -5.51 -2.74 -15.48
CA GLU A 68 -4.05 -2.66 -15.38
C GLU A 68 -3.54 -3.27 -14.05
N ALA A 69 -4.35 -3.23 -12.99
CA ALA A 69 -4.02 -3.83 -11.69
C ALA A 69 -3.79 -5.35 -11.75
N ARG A 70 -4.25 -6.04 -12.80
CA ARG A 70 -3.99 -7.49 -13.04
C ARG A 70 -3.43 -7.78 -14.42
N ALA A 71 -3.19 -6.76 -15.25
CA ALA A 71 -2.64 -6.94 -16.58
C ALA A 71 -1.19 -7.47 -16.54
N GLY A 72 -0.91 -8.47 -17.38
CA GLY A 72 0.44 -9.02 -17.56
C GLY A 72 1.01 -9.78 -16.36
N ILE A 73 0.18 -10.10 -15.36
CA ILE A 73 0.57 -10.92 -14.21
C ILE A 73 -0.36 -12.11 -14.06
N ASN A 74 0.17 -13.22 -13.57
CA ASN A 74 -0.63 -14.36 -13.15
C ASN A 74 -0.63 -14.43 -11.62
N GLU A 75 -1.78 -14.13 -11.02
CA GLU A 75 -1.97 -14.13 -9.57
C GLU A 75 -1.86 -15.56 -9.03
N ILE A 76 -0.97 -15.76 -8.06
CA ILE A 76 -0.77 -17.05 -7.38
C ILE A 76 -1.51 -17.06 -6.05
N HIS A 77 -1.37 -15.97 -5.28
CA HIS A 77 -1.95 -15.89 -3.95
C HIS A 77 -2.16 -14.44 -3.54
N PHE A 78 -3.37 -14.13 -3.08
CA PHE A 78 -3.73 -12.82 -2.55
C PHE A 78 -4.30 -13.00 -1.13
N LEU A 79 -3.79 -12.23 -0.17
CA LEU A 79 -4.34 -12.18 1.18
C LEU A 79 -4.89 -10.77 1.43
N PRO A 80 -6.21 -10.64 1.64
CA PRO A 80 -6.81 -9.33 1.92
C PRO A 80 -6.36 -8.78 3.27
N PHE A 81 -6.60 -7.48 3.49
CA PHE A 81 -6.31 -6.84 4.77
C PHE A 81 -6.91 -7.62 5.95
N ASN A 82 -6.06 -7.90 6.93
CA ASN A 82 -6.41 -8.49 8.22
C ASN A 82 -5.75 -7.63 9.31
N PRO A 83 -6.49 -7.17 10.34
CA PRO A 83 -5.93 -6.34 11.41
C PRO A 83 -4.81 -7.01 12.22
N VAL A 84 -4.68 -8.35 12.14
CA VAL A 84 -3.60 -9.12 12.80
C VAL A 84 -2.32 -9.10 11.98
N GLU A 85 -2.40 -9.50 10.71
CA GLU A 85 -1.22 -9.59 9.85
C GLU A 85 -0.74 -8.21 9.41
N LYS A 86 -1.70 -7.33 9.11
CA LYS A 86 -1.61 -5.88 8.82
C LYS A 86 -1.26 -5.46 7.37
N PRO A 87 -0.23 -5.98 6.64
CA PRO A 87 -0.09 -5.70 5.23
C PRO A 87 -0.89 -6.70 4.38
N THR A 88 -1.28 -6.25 3.20
CA THR A 88 -1.98 -7.03 2.17
C THR A 88 -0.95 -7.50 1.13
N PRO A 89 -0.52 -8.78 1.16
CA PRO A 89 0.37 -9.32 0.14
C PRO A 89 -0.40 -9.84 -1.08
N ILE A 90 0.19 -9.62 -2.25
CA ILE A 90 -0.11 -10.35 -3.48
C ILE A 90 1.16 -11.02 -3.98
N THR A 91 1.08 -12.30 -4.28
CA THR A 91 2.13 -13.09 -4.93
C THR A 91 1.67 -13.43 -6.35
N PHE A 92 2.52 -13.17 -7.34
CA PHE A 92 2.20 -13.38 -8.75
C PHE A 92 3.46 -13.74 -9.55
N THR A 93 3.26 -14.30 -10.73
CA THR A 93 4.32 -14.43 -11.74
C THR A 93 4.20 -13.37 -12.81
N ASP A 94 5.34 -12.83 -13.23
CA ASP A 94 5.41 -12.00 -14.44
C ASP A 94 5.34 -12.84 -15.72
N THR A 95 5.29 -12.18 -16.88
CA THR A 95 5.33 -12.82 -18.21
C THR A 95 6.62 -13.61 -18.47
N SER A 96 7.68 -13.34 -17.72
CA SER A 96 8.97 -14.04 -17.81
C SER A 96 9.06 -15.26 -16.87
N GLY A 97 8.02 -15.52 -16.07
CA GLY A 97 7.97 -16.64 -15.13
C GLY A 97 8.74 -16.40 -13.82
N ASN A 98 9.14 -15.16 -13.52
CA ASN A 98 9.71 -14.81 -12.22
C ASN A 98 8.59 -14.57 -11.22
N TRP A 99 8.82 -15.00 -9.99
CA TRP A 99 7.87 -14.82 -8.90
C TRP A 99 8.17 -13.53 -8.16
N HIS A 100 7.13 -12.74 -7.97
CA HIS A 100 7.16 -11.48 -7.25
C HIS A 100 6.11 -11.49 -6.16
N ARG A 101 6.39 -10.79 -5.07
CA ARG A 101 5.38 -10.45 -4.07
C ARG A 101 5.40 -8.96 -3.80
N ILE A 102 4.23 -8.36 -3.84
CA ILE A 102 4.03 -6.97 -3.45
C ILE A 102 3.26 -6.96 -2.14
N ARG A 103 3.64 -6.06 -1.23
CA ARG A 103 2.95 -5.82 0.03
C ARG A 103 2.54 -4.37 0.11
N LYS A 104 1.33 -4.12 0.60
CA LYS A 104 0.79 -2.79 0.90
C LYS A 104 0.33 -2.75 2.35
N GLY A 105 0.72 -1.73 3.11
CA GLY A 105 0.35 -1.66 4.53
C GLY A 105 0.86 -0.43 5.26
N ALA A 106 0.79 -0.48 6.58
CA ALA A 106 1.33 0.57 7.44
C ALA A 106 2.85 0.69 7.21
N PRO A 107 3.39 1.91 7.04
CA PRO A 107 4.81 2.10 6.73
C PRO A 107 5.76 1.41 7.71
N GLU A 108 5.47 1.46 9.01
CA GLU A 108 6.33 0.92 10.07
C GLU A 108 6.52 -0.60 9.90
N GLN A 109 5.47 -1.31 9.51
CA GLN A 109 5.52 -2.75 9.29
C GLN A 109 6.22 -3.12 8.00
N ILE A 110 6.04 -2.32 6.94
CA ILE A 110 6.76 -2.55 5.69
C ILE A 110 8.26 -2.33 5.91
N ILE A 111 8.65 -1.29 6.65
CA ILE A 111 10.05 -1.04 7.02
C ILE A 111 10.63 -2.22 7.81
N GLU A 112 9.88 -2.75 8.76
CA GLU A 112 10.29 -3.91 9.58
C GLU A 112 10.43 -5.20 8.76
N ILE A 113 9.46 -5.52 7.90
CA ILE A 113 9.46 -6.75 7.09
C ILE A 113 10.64 -6.78 6.11
N PHE A 114 10.97 -5.64 5.51
CA PHE A 114 12.04 -5.53 4.51
C PHE A 114 13.41 -5.24 5.12
N ASN A 115 13.51 -5.12 6.44
CA ASN A 115 14.76 -4.85 7.18
C ASN A 115 15.60 -3.75 6.51
N LEU A 116 14.96 -2.62 6.21
CA LEU A 116 15.59 -1.53 5.46
C LEU A 116 16.83 -1.01 6.18
N LYS A 117 17.83 -0.57 5.40
CA LYS A 117 19.02 0.09 5.94
C LYS A 117 18.63 1.30 6.78
N GLU A 118 19.40 1.56 7.83
CA GLU A 118 19.09 2.56 8.84
C GLU A 118 18.95 3.99 8.25
N ASP A 119 19.72 4.32 7.22
CA ASP A 119 19.65 5.59 6.49
C ASP A 119 18.31 5.78 5.76
N VAL A 120 17.87 4.74 5.04
CA VAL A 120 16.58 4.73 4.32
C VAL A 120 15.43 4.74 5.31
N SER A 121 15.53 3.95 6.38
CA SER A 121 14.53 3.88 7.44
C SER A 121 14.35 5.25 8.11
N LYS A 122 15.43 5.94 8.49
CA LYS A 122 15.35 7.30 9.07
C LYS A 122 14.70 8.30 8.12
N ARG A 123 15.03 8.24 6.83
CA ARG A 123 14.39 9.10 5.82
C ARG A 123 12.89 8.81 5.71
N ALA A 124 12.49 7.53 5.69
CA ALA A 124 11.10 7.14 5.62
C ALA A 124 10.30 7.65 6.83
N HIS A 125 10.82 7.47 8.05
CA HIS A 125 10.20 8.01 9.27
C HIS A 125 10.02 9.53 9.21
N SER A 126 11.05 10.27 8.77
CA SER A 126 10.94 11.74 8.63
C SER A 126 9.86 12.17 7.63
N ILE A 127 9.65 11.41 6.56
CA ILE A 127 8.58 11.68 5.58
C ILE A 127 7.20 11.37 6.18
N ILE A 128 7.08 10.25 6.91
CA ILE A 128 5.85 9.85 7.59
C ILE A 128 5.43 10.93 8.60
N ASP A 129 6.38 11.45 9.38
CA ASP A 129 6.12 12.53 10.34
C ASP A 129 5.62 13.79 9.64
N LYS A 130 6.25 14.22 8.54
CA LYS A 130 5.79 15.37 7.73
C LYS A 130 4.37 15.18 7.19
N PHE A 131 4.03 13.97 6.74
CA PHE A 131 2.67 13.66 6.29
C PHE A 131 1.68 13.74 7.44
N SER A 132 2.04 13.23 8.62
CA SER A 132 1.22 13.31 9.84
C SER A 132 0.97 14.76 10.27
N GLU A 133 2.00 15.62 10.23
CA GLU A 133 1.89 17.05 10.51
C GLU A 133 0.92 17.77 9.55
N CYS A 134 0.86 17.31 8.29
CA CYS A 134 -0.07 17.82 7.28
C CYS A 134 -1.47 17.18 7.36
N GLY A 135 -1.73 16.29 8.33
CA GLY A 135 -2.99 15.56 8.47
C GLY A 135 -3.22 14.48 7.41
N LEU A 136 -2.16 14.07 6.70
CA LEU A 136 -2.20 13.03 5.67
C LEU A 136 -2.02 11.65 6.29
N ARG A 137 -2.62 10.64 5.65
CA ARG A 137 -2.44 9.23 6.03
C ARG A 137 -1.40 8.58 5.13
N SER A 138 -0.36 8.02 5.74
CA SER A 138 0.72 7.32 5.03
C SER A 138 0.36 5.86 4.74
N LEU A 139 0.72 5.39 3.55
CA LEU A 139 0.61 4.00 3.13
C LEU A 139 1.89 3.62 2.39
N ALA A 140 2.50 2.49 2.76
CA ALA A 140 3.72 2.02 2.11
C ALA A 140 3.42 0.83 1.19
N VAL A 141 4.18 0.77 0.10
CA VAL A 141 4.17 -0.33 -0.87
C VAL A 141 5.60 -0.81 -1.05
N ALA A 142 5.79 -2.11 -1.08
CA ALA A 142 7.09 -2.72 -1.32
C ALA A 142 6.96 -3.97 -2.19
N GLN A 143 7.98 -4.24 -2.99
CA GLN A 143 8.08 -5.41 -3.86
C GLN A 143 9.31 -6.23 -3.44
N GLN A 144 9.15 -7.54 -3.41
CA GLN A 144 10.22 -8.52 -3.23
C GLN A 144 10.14 -9.57 -4.35
N THR A 145 11.28 -10.07 -4.80
CA THR A 145 11.34 -11.25 -5.67
C THR A 145 11.30 -12.51 -4.80
N ILE A 146 10.73 -13.61 -5.29
CA ILE A 146 10.72 -14.91 -4.61
C ILE A 146 11.52 -15.92 -5.42
N PRO A 147 12.84 -16.08 -5.15
CA PRO A 147 13.69 -16.99 -5.90
C PRO A 147 13.26 -18.46 -5.76
N GLU A 148 12.74 -18.82 -4.60
CA GLU A 148 12.34 -20.20 -4.26
C GLU A 148 11.07 -20.67 -4.97
N LYS A 149 10.34 -19.75 -5.62
CA LYS A 149 9.07 -20.02 -6.33
C LYS A 149 8.04 -20.78 -5.48
N THR A 150 8.03 -20.54 -4.17
CA THR A 150 7.07 -21.10 -3.23
C THR A 150 6.28 -19.99 -2.54
N LYS A 151 5.00 -20.27 -2.26
CA LYS A 151 4.09 -19.29 -1.64
C LYS A 151 4.48 -18.93 -0.19
N GLU A 152 5.14 -19.84 0.52
CA GLU A 152 5.53 -19.68 1.93
C GLU A 152 6.89 -19.02 2.10
N SER A 153 7.68 -18.89 1.03
CA SER A 153 9.00 -18.28 1.09
C SER A 153 8.93 -16.86 1.68
N PRO A 154 9.85 -16.46 2.56
CA PRO A 154 9.93 -15.09 3.04
C PRO A 154 10.22 -14.10 1.91
N GLY A 155 10.80 -14.56 0.79
CA GLY A 155 11.24 -13.76 -0.35
C GLY A 155 12.65 -13.18 -0.13
N GLY A 156 13.17 -12.54 -1.18
CA GLY A 156 14.42 -11.79 -1.10
C GLY A 156 14.26 -10.43 -0.39
N PRO A 157 15.38 -9.84 0.06
CA PRO A 157 15.41 -8.49 0.63
C PRO A 157 15.08 -7.41 -0.40
#